data_AF-A0A8W8J5V9-F1
#
_entry.id   AF-A0A8W8J5V9-F1
#
_cell.length_a   1.000
_cell.length_b   1.000
_cell.length_c   1.000
_cell.angle_alpha   90.00
_cell.angle_beta   90.00
_cell.angle_gamma   90.00
#
_symmetry.space_group_name_H-M   'P 1'
#
loop_
_entity.id
_entity.type
_entity.pdbx_description
1 polymer ?
#
loop_
_entity_poly.entity_id
_entity_poly.type
_entity_poly.pdbx_seq_one_letter_code
_entity_poly.pdbx_strand_id
1 'polypeptide(L)'
;MFFVVLIFVVVSGWKNDFDQPVDFQCPSDLSFVSRFESSHSNKKEDRRFNFDCRRVPAVSGSVTCSWSGYVNNYDAMILYTCPNQGYLNGMHSIHSNNYEDRRFKFRCCSPPSGLDFKHCHWTGYVNNWDSYVNYHVPYGYVIRGVFSIHDNGKEDRRFRFEICRSV
;
A
#
# COMPACT_ATOMS: atom_id res chain seq x y z
N MET A 1 45.90 -0.78 19.70
CA MET A 1 44.95 -0.10 18.78
C MET A 1 43.70 -0.97 18.71
N PHE A 2 42.64 -0.61 19.44
CA PHE A 2 41.38 -1.37 19.43
C PHE A 2 40.57 -0.97 18.21
N PHE A 3 40.33 -1.91 17.30
CA PHE A 3 39.41 -1.72 16.19
C PHE A 3 37.98 -1.89 16.72
N VAL A 4 37.25 -0.78 16.82
CA VAL A 4 35.81 -0.81 17.03
C VAL A 4 35.17 -1.17 15.69
N VAL A 5 34.67 -2.41 15.58
CA VAL A 5 33.86 -2.83 14.44
C VAL A 5 32.46 -2.24 14.63
N LEU A 6 32.18 -1.14 13.94
CA LEU A 6 30.82 -0.63 13.78
C LEU A 6 30.04 -1.60 12.89
N ILE A 7 29.28 -2.51 13.52
CA ILE A 7 28.29 -3.32 12.83
C ILE A 7 27.15 -2.36 12.44
N PHE A 8 27.15 -1.91 11.19
CA PHE A 8 25.98 -1.25 10.60
C PHE A 8 24.88 -2.30 10.47
N VAL A 9 23.94 -2.31 11.43
CA VAL A 9 22.69 -3.04 11.24
C VAL A 9 21.95 -2.33 10.11
N VAL A 10 21.93 -2.93 8.93
CA VAL A 10 21.05 -2.47 7.85
C VAL A 10 19.63 -2.73 8.32
N VAL A 11 18.98 -1.71 8.87
CA VAL A 11 17.56 -1.80 9.22
C VAL A 11 16.80 -1.92 7.90
N SER A 12 16.27 -3.12 7.67
CA SER A 12 15.42 -3.41 6.53
C SER A 12 14.22 -2.46 6.53
N GLY A 13 13.93 -1.80 5.40
CA GLY A 13 12.78 -0.89 5.26
C GLY A 13 11.42 -1.58 5.36
N TRP A 14 11.38 -2.91 5.19
CA TRP A 14 10.18 -3.74 5.24
C TRP A 14 9.37 -3.52 6.54
N LYS A 15 8.06 -3.33 6.40
CA LYS A 15 7.12 -3.13 7.51
C LYS A 15 6.60 -4.44 8.11
N ASN A 16 6.83 -5.56 7.43
CA ASN A 16 6.56 -6.90 7.91
C ASN A 16 7.57 -7.88 7.32
N ASP A 17 7.75 -9.01 8.00
CA ASP A 17 8.35 -10.21 7.43
C ASP A 17 7.29 -11.06 6.70
N PHE A 18 7.74 -12.07 5.96
CA PHE A 18 6.84 -13.06 5.35
C PHE A 18 6.04 -13.82 6.43
N ASP A 19 4.83 -14.23 6.08
CA ASP A 19 3.78 -14.82 6.90
C ASP A 19 3.28 -13.90 8.05
N GLN A 20 3.88 -12.72 8.21
CA GLN A 20 3.52 -11.77 9.25
C GLN A 20 2.53 -10.72 8.73
N PRO A 21 1.63 -10.23 9.61
CA PRO A 21 0.77 -9.13 9.24
C PRO A 21 1.58 -7.87 8.94
N VAL A 22 1.11 -7.08 8.00
CA VAL A 22 1.53 -5.68 7.86
C VAL A 22 0.47 -4.80 8.50
N ASP A 23 0.89 -3.85 9.32
CA ASP A 23 0.05 -2.79 9.86
C ASP A 23 0.78 -1.46 9.72
N PHE A 24 0.43 -0.72 8.67
CA PHE A 24 1.12 0.51 8.30
C PHE A 24 0.13 1.66 8.12
N GLN A 25 0.48 2.81 8.68
CA GLN A 25 -0.11 4.10 8.33
C GLN A 25 0.98 5.15 8.20
N CYS A 26 0.77 6.14 7.35
CA CYS A 26 1.68 7.28 7.27
C CYS A 26 1.76 8.03 8.61
N PRO A 27 2.91 8.64 8.94
CA PRO A 27 3.09 9.35 10.22
C PRO A 27 2.17 10.55 10.44
N SER A 28 1.55 11.06 9.37
CA SER A 28 0.60 12.16 9.42
C SER A 28 -0.64 11.80 8.63
N ASP A 29 -1.80 12.19 9.16
CA ASP A 29 -3.07 12.13 8.44
C ASP A 29 -3.07 12.98 7.19
N LEU A 30 -2.21 14.00 7.10
CA LEU A 30 -2.02 14.88 5.94
C LEU A 30 -1.11 14.29 4.85
N SER A 31 -0.66 13.04 5.05
CA SER A 31 0.22 12.34 4.12
C SER A 31 -0.49 11.16 3.47
N PHE A 32 -0.09 10.84 2.24
CA PHE A 32 -0.54 9.67 1.50
C PHE A 32 0.63 8.72 1.24
N VAL A 33 0.31 7.46 0.93
CA VAL A 33 1.29 6.46 0.47
C VAL A 33 1.83 6.89 -0.90
N SER A 34 3.08 7.33 -0.94
CA SER A 34 3.73 7.90 -2.12
C SER A 34 4.67 6.93 -2.85
N ARG A 35 5.07 5.84 -2.17
CA ARG A 35 5.69 4.66 -2.76
C ARG A 35 5.01 3.43 -2.20
N PHE A 36 4.65 2.49 -3.07
CA PHE A 36 4.20 1.15 -2.69
C PHE A 36 5.27 0.16 -3.15
N GLU A 37 5.89 -0.51 -2.20
CA GLU A 37 6.95 -1.49 -2.45
C GLU A 37 6.56 -2.85 -1.88
N SER A 38 6.82 -3.91 -2.63
CA SER A 38 6.54 -5.27 -2.18
C SER A 38 7.47 -6.29 -2.83
N SER A 39 7.91 -7.29 -2.06
CA SER A 39 8.67 -8.44 -2.55
C SER A 39 7.94 -9.72 -2.20
N HIS A 40 7.78 -10.60 -3.18
CA HIS A 40 7.26 -11.95 -3.02
C HIS A 40 8.39 -12.95 -2.71
N SER A 41 8.04 -14.08 -2.09
CA SER A 41 8.94 -15.22 -1.88
C SER A 41 8.24 -16.52 -2.25
N ASN A 42 8.69 -17.21 -3.30
CA ASN A 42 8.17 -18.53 -3.69
C ASN A 42 8.37 -19.64 -2.62
N LYS A 43 9.20 -19.41 -1.59
CA LYS A 43 9.32 -20.40 -0.50
C LYS A 43 8.18 -20.25 0.52
N LYS A 44 7.68 -19.02 0.66
CA LYS A 44 6.65 -18.64 1.62
C LYS A 44 5.29 -18.44 0.96
N GLU A 45 5.29 -18.28 -0.36
CA GLU A 45 4.16 -17.86 -1.17
C GLU A 45 3.46 -16.63 -0.58
N ASP A 46 4.30 -15.67 -0.20
CA ASP A 46 3.85 -14.50 0.52
C ASP A 46 4.66 -13.25 0.13
N ARG A 47 4.05 -12.09 0.39
CA ARG A 47 4.63 -10.76 0.16
C ARG A 47 4.94 -10.02 1.46
N ARG A 48 6.11 -9.42 1.53
CA ARG A 48 6.42 -8.33 2.48
C ARG A 48 6.25 -6.97 1.81
N PHE A 49 5.99 -5.94 2.61
CA PHE A 49 5.62 -4.61 2.13
C PHE A 49 6.45 -3.50 2.74
N ASN A 50 6.72 -2.46 1.96
CA ASN A 50 7.30 -1.21 2.41
C ASN A 50 6.61 -0.02 1.74
N PHE A 51 6.65 1.12 2.40
CA PHE A 51 5.93 2.32 1.98
C PHE A 51 6.74 3.57 2.28
N ASP A 52 6.67 4.52 1.37
CA ASP A 52 7.04 5.92 1.65
C ASP A 52 5.77 6.77 1.74
N CYS A 53 5.90 7.88 2.45
CA CYS A 53 4.81 8.84 2.60
C CYS A 53 5.22 10.20 2.05
N ARG A 54 4.26 10.91 1.46
CA ARG A 54 4.41 12.32 1.09
C ARG A 54 3.19 13.10 1.56
N ARG A 55 3.38 14.35 1.95
CA ARG A 55 2.28 15.26 2.25
C ARG A 55 1.41 15.48 1.01
N VAL A 56 0.10 15.50 1.17
CA VAL A 56 -0.82 15.93 0.11
C VAL A 56 -0.86 17.47 0.08
N PRO A 57 -0.37 18.16 -0.97
CA PRO A 57 -0.23 19.62 -0.94
C PRO A 57 -1.56 20.37 -0.80
N ALA A 58 -2.63 19.89 -1.46
CA ALA A 58 -3.95 20.52 -1.40
C ALA A 58 -4.69 20.32 -0.06
N VAL A 59 -4.12 19.58 0.89
CA VAL A 59 -4.77 19.31 2.19
C VAL A 59 -4.15 20.20 3.27
N SER A 60 -4.98 21.07 3.82
CA SER A 60 -4.68 21.85 5.02
C SER A 60 -5.84 21.77 6.01
N GLY A 61 -5.53 21.76 7.31
CA GLY A 61 -6.54 21.77 8.37
C GLY A 61 -6.99 20.36 8.78
N SER A 62 -8.24 20.25 9.22
CA SER A 62 -8.79 19.02 9.79
C SER A 62 -9.00 17.95 8.71
N VAL A 63 -8.56 16.74 9.01
CA VAL A 63 -8.75 15.55 8.19
C VAL A 63 -9.31 14.46 9.08
N THR A 64 -10.29 13.72 8.56
CA THR A 64 -10.80 12.51 9.20
C THR A 64 -10.24 11.31 8.47
N CYS A 65 -9.78 10.33 9.23
CA CYS A 65 -9.28 9.09 8.68
C CYS A 65 -10.00 7.89 9.30
N SER A 66 -10.24 6.87 8.49
CA SER A 66 -10.86 5.64 8.93
C SER A 66 -10.25 4.43 8.23
N TRP A 67 -10.21 3.33 8.97
CA TRP A 67 -9.90 2.03 8.41
C TRP A 67 -11.16 1.43 7.80
N SER A 68 -11.03 0.83 6.62
CA SER A 68 -12.06 -0.06 6.09
C SER A 68 -12.20 -1.34 6.93
N GLY A 69 -13.25 -2.11 6.69
CA GLY A 69 -13.22 -3.55 6.95
C GLY A 69 -12.23 -4.27 6.03
N TYR A 70 -12.15 -5.60 6.11
CA TYR A 70 -11.44 -6.37 5.08
C TYR A 70 -12.20 -6.24 3.76
N VAL A 71 -11.51 -5.75 2.73
CA VAL A 71 -12.14 -5.42 1.43
C VAL A 71 -12.18 -6.62 0.48
N ASN A 72 -11.50 -7.71 0.84
CA ASN A 72 -11.50 -8.98 0.12
C ASN A 72 -11.48 -10.18 1.10
N ASN A 73 -11.88 -11.33 0.57
CA ASN A 73 -11.52 -12.63 1.12
C ASN A 73 -10.23 -13.13 0.47
N TYR A 74 -9.65 -14.22 0.98
CA TYR A 74 -8.56 -14.92 0.31
C TYR A 74 -8.99 -15.37 -1.10
N ASP A 75 -8.04 -15.42 -2.03
CA ASP A 75 -8.15 -15.65 -3.48
C ASP A 75 -9.02 -14.64 -4.24
N ALA A 76 -9.81 -13.84 -3.54
CA ALA A 76 -10.67 -12.84 -4.14
C ALA A 76 -9.87 -11.59 -4.52
N MET A 77 -10.34 -10.94 -5.59
CA MET A 77 -9.80 -9.67 -6.05
C MET A 77 -10.02 -8.55 -5.02
N ILE A 78 -9.11 -7.59 -5.03
CA ILE A 78 -9.33 -6.27 -4.44
C ILE A 78 -9.85 -5.36 -5.54
N LEU A 79 -10.93 -4.64 -5.26
CA LEU A 79 -11.33 -3.44 -5.98
C LEU A 79 -11.88 -2.46 -4.95
N TYR A 80 -11.03 -1.54 -4.51
CA TYR A 80 -11.37 -0.62 -3.43
C TYR A 80 -10.86 0.79 -3.74
N THR A 81 -11.74 1.78 -3.62
CA THR A 81 -11.41 3.21 -3.73
C THR A 81 -11.81 3.90 -2.44
N CYS A 82 -10.93 4.76 -1.92
CA CYS A 82 -11.18 5.51 -0.70
C CYS A 82 -12.46 6.36 -0.80
N PRO A 83 -13.36 6.27 0.21
CA PRO A 83 -14.62 7.00 0.23
C PRO A 83 -14.39 8.52 0.39
N ASN A 84 -15.45 9.32 0.24
CA ASN A 84 -15.46 10.76 0.49
C ASN A 84 -14.37 11.55 -0.24
N GLN A 85 -13.99 11.10 -1.44
CA GLN A 85 -12.89 11.70 -2.21
C GLN A 85 -11.56 11.72 -1.42
N GLY A 86 -11.36 10.73 -0.55
CA GLY A 86 -10.15 10.58 0.24
C GLY A 86 -9.00 9.93 -0.52
N TYR A 87 -7.84 9.90 0.13
CA TYR A 87 -6.59 9.29 -0.33
C TYR A 87 -6.16 8.13 0.56
N LEU A 88 -5.37 7.23 -0.02
CA LEU A 88 -4.77 6.09 0.67
C LEU A 88 -3.65 6.56 1.59
N ASN A 89 -3.81 6.34 2.90
CA ASN A 89 -2.86 6.74 3.93
C ASN A 89 -2.16 5.53 4.57
N GLY A 90 -2.80 4.37 4.57
CA GLY A 90 -2.28 3.17 5.22
C GLY A 90 -2.88 1.88 4.69
N MET A 91 -2.25 0.77 5.05
CA MET A 91 -2.64 -0.57 4.67
C MET A 91 -2.40 -1.52 5.84
N HIS A 92 -3.39 -2.37 6.08
CA HIS A 92 -3.27 -3.51 6.99
C HIS A 92 -3.57 -4.78 6.20
N SER A 93 -2.81 -5.84 6.42
CA SER A 93 -3.07 -7.11 5.78
C SER A 93 -2.58 -8.29 6.60
N ILE A 94 -3.37 -9.36 6.59
CA ILE A 94 -3.06 -10.65 7.23
C ILE A 94 -2.87 -11.72 6.16
N HIS A 95 -1.90 -12.61 6.40
CA HIS A 95 -1.57 -13.75 5.56
C HIS A 95 -2.24 -15.03 6.07
N SER A 96 -2.51 -15.98 5.18
CA SER A 96 -2.90 -17.33 5.55
C SER A 96 -2.15 -18.37 4.73
N ASN A 97 -1.34 -19.19 5.39
CA ASN A 97 -0.60 -20.29 4.75
C ASN A 97 -1.51 -21.41 4.19
N ASN A 98 -2.82 -21.39 4.48
CA ASN A 98 -3.75 -22.35 3.86
C ASN A 98 -4.18 -21.90 2.46
N TYR A 99 -4.24 -20.59 2.24
CA TYR A 99 -4.60 -19.99 0.95
C TYR A 99 -3.36 -19.46 0.22
N GLU A 100 -2.23 -19.34 0.91
CA GLU A 100 -1.02 -18.64 0.46
C GLU A 100 -1.34 -17.25 -0.12
N ASP A 101 -2.23 -16.56 0.60
CA ASP A 101 -2.81 -15.31 0.16
C ASP A 101 -3.15 -14.40 1.34
N ARG A 102 -3.51 -13.15 1.02
CA ARG A 102 -3.72 -12.06 1.95
C ARG A 102 -5.11 -11.43 1.85
N ARG A 103 -5.65 -11.06 3.02
CA ARG A 103 -6.79 -10.14 3.14
C ARG A 103 -6.29 -8.75 3.46
N PHE A 104 -6.95 -7.73 2.90
CA PHE A 104 -6.49 -6.35 2.99
C PHE A 104 -7.54 -5.43 3.61
N LYS A 105 -7.08 -4.48 4.41
CA LYS A 105 -7.80 -3.30 4.87
C LYS A 105 -6.99 -2.08 4.48
N PHE A 106 -7.67 -0.97 4.22
CA PHE A 106 -7.03 0.28 3.84
C PHE A 106 -7.46 1.41 4.76
N ARG A 107 -6.50 2.25 5.13
CA ARG A 107 -6.76 3.49 5.86
C ARG A 107 -6.89 4.62 4.86
N CYS A 108 -8.05 5.25 4.86
CA CYS A 108 -8.36 6.38 3.99
C CYS A 108 -8.50 7.66 4.81
N CYS A 109 -8.05 8.76 4.24
CA CYS A 109 -8.13 10.09 4.86
C CYS A 109 -8.79 11.08 3.92
N SER A 110 -9.65 11.95 4.44
CA SER A 110 -10.33 13.01 3.69
C SER A 110 -10.63 14.21 4.60
N PRO A 111 -10.46 15.46 4.13
CA PRO A 111 -11.04 16.62 4.82
C PRO A 111 -12.58 16.57 4.73
N PRO A 112 -13.31 17.29 5.59
CA PRO A 112 -14.78 17.30 5.60
C PRO A 112 -15.42 17.66 4.26
N SER A 113 -14.80 18.56 3.49
CA SER A 113 -15.29 19.00 2.17
C SER A 113 -14.93 18.06 1.02
N GLY A 114 -14.13 17.01 1.27
CA GLY A 114 -13.44 16.28 0.20
C GLY A 114 -12.34 17.12 -0.48
N LEU A 115 -11.64 16.52 -1.44
CA LEU A 115 -10.47 17.12 -2.10
C LEU A 115 -10.64 17.44 -3.59
N ASP A 116 -11.82 17.18 -4.14
CA ASP A 116 -12.16 17.42 -5.56
C ASP A 116 -11.06 16.98 -6.54
N PHE A 117 -10.50 15.79 -6.30
CA PHE A 117 -9.44 15.24 -7.13
C PHE A 117 -9.88 15.11 -8.60
N LYS A 118 -9.01 15.49 -9.54
CA LYS A 118 -9.31 15.48 -10.97
C LYS A 118 -8.51 14.40 -11.71
N HIS A 119 -8.90 14.12 -12.95
CA HIS A 119 -8.16 13.25 -13.87
C HIS A 119 -7.77 11.87 -13.29
N CYS A 120 -8.71 11.28 -12.55
CA CYS A 120 -8.55 9.95 -11.98
C CYS A 120 -8.42 8.90 -13.09
N HIS A 121 -7.45 8.01 -12.97
CA HIS A 121 -7.32 6.86 -13.85
C HIS A 121 -6.61 5.71 -13.14
N TRP A 122 -6.90 4.49 -13.59
CA TRP A 122 -6.18 3.31 -13.17
C TRP A 122 -4.87 3.18 -13.94
N THR A 123 -3.79 2.87 -13.24
CA THR A 123 -2.54 2.43 -13.87
C THR A 123 -2.74 1.11 -14.62
N GLY A 124 -1.74 0.72 -15.43
CA GLY A 124 -1.53 -0.69 -15.75
C GLY A 124 -1.14 -1.49 -14.49
N TYR A 125 -0.95 -2.81 -14.64
CA TYR A 125 -0.32 -3.60 -13.58
C TYR A 125 1.09 -3.10 -13.32
N VAL A 126 1.40 -2.83 -12.05
CA VAL A 126 2.72 -2.31 -11.65
C VAL A 126 3.75 -3.43 -11.44
N ASN A 127 3.30 -4.68 -11.48
CA ASN A 127 4.12 -5.88 -11.41
C ASN A 127 3.46 -7.04 -12.17
N ASN A 128 4.27 -8.03 -12.51
CA ASN A 128 3.78 -9.37 -12.83
C ASN A 128 3.78 -10.25 -11.56
N TRP A 129 3.22 -11.46 -11.63
CA TRP A 129 3.35 -12.44 -10.56
C TRP A 129 4.83 -12.81 -10.32
N ASP A 130 5.14 -13.24 -9.09
CA ASP A 130 6.48 -13.55 -8.54
C ASP A 130 7.46 -12.37 -8.63
N SER A 131 6.98 -11.20 -9.09
CA SER A 131 7.79 -10.04 -9.39
C SER A 131 7.67 -9.01 -8.30
N TYR A 132 8.76 -8.26 -8.14
CA TYR A 132 8.88 -7.15 -7.22
C TYR A 132 7.96 -5.99 -7.64
N VAL A 133 7.37 -5.32 -6.65
CA VAL A 133 6.61 -4.08 -6.81
C VAL A 133 7.48 -2.93 -6.32
N ASN A 134 7.62 -1.90 -7.14
CA ASN A 134 8.16 -0.61 -6.71
C ASN A 134 7.49 0.52 -7.48
N TYR A 135 6.29 0.87 -7.03
CA TYR A 135 5.49 1.91 -7.64
C TYR A 135 5.70 3.23 -6.91
N HIS A 136 6.16 4.25 -7.63
CA HIS A 136 6.25 5.63 -7.16
C HIS A 136 5.12 6.46 -7.73
N VAL A 137 4.37 7.14 -6.86
CA VAL A 137 3.28 8.01 -7.31
C VAL A 137 3.87 9.25 -8.01
N PRO A 138 3.44 9.56 -9.24
CA PRO A 138 3.88 10.75 -9.96
C PRO A 138 3.66 12.03 -9.15
N TYR A 139 4.52 13.03 -9.35
CA TYR A 139 4.36 14.32 -8.70
C TYR A 139 2.99 14.93 -9.05
N GLY A 140 2.31 15.49 -8.05
CA GLY A 140 0.97 16.06 -8.21
C GLY A 140 -0.17 15.04 -8.26
N TYR A 141 0.10 13.76 -7.99
CA TYR A 141 -0.92 12.72 -7.89
C TYR A 141 -0.95 12.09 -6.48
N VAL A 142 -2.06 11.45 -6.16
CA VAL A 142 -2.23 10.60 -4.96
C VAL A 142 -2.85 9.26 -5.36
N ILE A 143 -2.61 8.21 -4.56
CA ILE A 143 -3.36 6.95 -4.68
C ILE A 143 -4.70 7.12 -3.96
N ARG A 144 -5.79 6.75 -4.64
CA ARG A 144 -7.12 6.64 -4.02
C ARG A 144 -7.64 5.22 -4.02
N GLY A 145 -7.28 4.44 -5.03
CA GLY A 145 -7.78 3.09 -5.19
C GLY A 145 -6.67 2.06 -5.35
N VAL A 146 -6.98 0.86 -4.89
CA VAL A 146 -6.14 -0.33 -5.03
C VAL A 146 -6.96 -1.38 -5.72
N PHE A 147 -6.40 -1.96 -6.76
CA PHE A 147 -6.92 -3.14 -7.41
C PHE A 147 -5.84 -4.21 -7.39
N SER A 148 -6.24 -5.44 -7.10
CA SER A 148 -5.31 -6.56 -7.07
C SER A 148 -6.02 -7.86 -7.41
N ILE A 149 -5.34 -8.73 -8.14
CA ILE A 149 -5.81 -10.08 -8.43
C ILE A 149 -4.78 -11.09 -7.97
N HIS A 150 -5.29 -12.20 -7.44
CA HIS A 150 -4.53 -13.38 -7.02
C HIS A 150 -4.49 -14.41 -8.15
N ASP A 151 -3.46 -15.25 -8.16
CA ASP A 151 -3.37 -16.43 -9.03
C ASP A 151 -2.90 -17.62 -8.20
N ASN A 152 -3.74 -18.66 -8.05
CA ASN A 152 -3.44 -19.82 -7.21
C ASN A 152 -2.35 -20.74 -7.79
N GLY A 153 -1.94 -20.57 -9.05
CA GLY A 153 -0.79 -21.29 -9.59
C GLY A 153 0.54 -20.65 -9.18
N LYS A 154 0.48 -19.34 -8.87
CA LYS A 154 1.62 -18.53 -8.42
C LYS A 154 1.60 -18.26 -6.94
N GLU A 155 0.44 -18.38 -6.30
CA GLU A 155 0.18 -17.96 -4.93
C GLU A 155 0.70 -16.54 -4.69
N ASP A 156 0.31 -15.65 -5.61
CA ASP A 156 0.82 -14.29 -5.67
C ASP A 156 -0.19 -13.29 -6.25
N ARG A 157 0.01 -12.01 -5.91
CA ARG A 157 -0.83 -10.90 -6.31
C ARG A 157 -0.15 -9.91 -7.26
N ARG A 158 -0.88 -9.49 -8.28
CA ARG A 158 -0.56 -8.30 -9.09
C ARG A 158 -1.33 -7.09 -8.60
N PHE A 159 -0.74 -5.90 -8.69
CA PHE A 159 -1.33 -4.66 -8.20
C PHE A 159 -1.53 -3.63 -9.31
N ARG A 160 -2.60 -2.84 -9.17
CA ARG A 160 -2.89 -1.62 -9.93
C ARG A 160 -3.36 -0.55 -8.94
N PHE A 161 -3.13 0.71 -9.28
CA PHE A 161 -3.57 1.82 -8.45
C PHE A 161 -4.44 2.77 -9.25
N GLU A 162 -5.49 3.27 -8.62
CA GLU A 162 -6.20 4.45 -9.11
C GLU A 162 -5.48 5.68 -8.57
N ILE A 163 -4.93 6.47 -9.47
CA ILE A 163 -4.29 7.73 -9.12
C ILE A 163 -5.10 8.91 -9.62
N CYS A 164 -5.14 9.98 -8.83
CA CYS A 164 -5.81 11.21 -9.21
C CYS A 164 -4.92 12.42 -8.94
N ARG A 165 -5.11 13.46 -9.74
CA ARG A 165 -4.38 14.71 -9.64
C ARG A 165 -4.85 15.49 -8.41
N SER A 166 -3.91 15.95 -7.60
CA SER A 166 -4.11 16.64 -6.32
C SER A 166 -3.62 18.09 -6.29
N VAL A 167 -3.15 18.61 -7.43
CA VAL A 167 -2.67 19.99 -7.63
C VAL A 167 -3.02 20.50 -9.02
#